data_AF-A0A2E8JJF7-F1
#
_entry.id   AF-A0A2E8JJF7-F1
#
_cell.length_a   1.000
_cell.length_b   1.000
_cell.length_c   1.000
_cell.angle_alpha   90.00
_cell.angle_beta   90.00
_cell.angle_gamma   90.00
#
_symmetry.space_group_name_H-M   'P 1'
#
loop_
_entity.id
_entity.type
_entity.pdbx_description
1 polymer ?
#
loop_
_entity_poly.entity_id
_entity_poly.type
_entity_poly.pdbx_seq_one_letter_code
_entity_poly.pdbx_strand_id
1 'polypeptide(L)' 'AVDEIVSHLSHFYHLRPGDLILTGTPAGVGPVVPGDKITGGIEGLEPISLTISEAE' A
#
# COMPACT_ATOMS: atom_id res chain seq x y z
N ALA A 1 -10.76 10.96 -7.48
CA ALA A 1 -11.28 10.46 -6.20
C ALA A 1 -11.27 8.92 -6.20
N VAL A 2 -11.56 8.24 -5.07
CA VAL A 2 -11.41 6.77 -4.97
C VAL A 2 -12.37 6.02 -5.91
N ASP A 3 -13.57 6.54 -6.07
CA ASP A 3 -14.59 6.09 -7.02
C ASP A 3 -14.13 6.12 -8.48
N GLU A 4 -13.42 7.18 -8.91
CA GLU A 4 -12.85 7.27 -10.26
C GLU A 4 -11.80 6.18 -10.50
N ILE A 5 -10.96 5.87 -9.50
CA ILE A 5 -9.96 4.81 -9.59
C ILE A 5 -10.63 3.45 -9.81
N VAL A 6 -11.66 3.14 -9.01
CA VAL A 6 -12.42 1.89 -9.12
C VAL A 6 -13.09 1.78 -10.49
N SER A 7 -13.77 2.84 -10.93
CA SER A 7 -14.44 2.87 -12.23
C SER A 7 -13.45 2.67 -13.37
N HIS A 8 -12.35 3.42 -13.38
CA HIS A 8 -11.34 3.32 -14.43
C HIS A 8 -10.71 1.91 -14.50
N LEU A 9 -10.31 1.35 -13.36
CA LEU A 9 -9.68 0.03 -13.30
C LEU A 9 -10.62 -1.10 -13.75
N SER A 10 -11.93 -0.97 -13.48
CA SER A 10 -12.95 -1.99 -13.85
C SER A 10 -13.13 -2.19 -15.36
N HIS A 11 -12.68 -1.25 -16.20
CA HIS A 11 -12.67 -1.41 -17.65
C HIS A 11 -11.53 -2.33 -18.16
N PHE A 12 -10.50 -2.54 -17.33
CA PHE A 12 -9.34 -3.37 -17.67
C PHE A 12 -9.34 -4.70 -16.94
N TYR A 13 -9.84 -4.71 -15.69
CA TYR A 13 -9.85 -5.90 -14.84
C TYR A 13 -11.24 -6.18 -14.30
N HIS A 14 -11.57 -7.47 -14.16
CA HIS A 14 -12.78 -7.88 -13.48
C HIS A 14 -12.55 -7.92 -11.97
N LEU A 15 -12.92 -6.83 -11.29
CA LEU A 15 -12.80 -6.68 -9.84
C LEU A 15 -13.78 -7.60 -9.12
N ARG A 16 -13.29 -8.36 -8.14
CA ARG A 16 -14.06 -9.31 -7.34
C ARG A 16 -14.10 -8.90 -5.88
N PRO A 17 -15.09 -9.38 -5.11
CA PRO A 17 -15.10 -9.22 -3.66
C PRO A 17 -13.80 -9.75 -3.04
N GLY A 18 -13.15 -8.92 -2.23
CA GLY A 18 -11.87 -9.23 -1.59
C GLY A 18 -10.64 -8.70 -2.32
N ASP A 19 -10.77 -8.19 -3.55
CA ASP A 19 -9.64 -7.56 -4.24
C ASP A 19 -9.25 -6.24 -3.56
N LEU A 20 -7.94 -5.98 -3.49
CA LEU A 20 -7.37 -4.77 -2.88
C LEU A 20 -6.75 -3.86 -3.94
N ILE A 21 -7.09 -2.58 -3.89
CA ILE A 21 -6.54 -1.54 -4.77
C ILE A 21 -5.63 -0.63 -3.94
N LEU A 22 -4.34 -0.56 -4.30
CA LEU A 22 -3.40 0.40 -3.73
C LEU A 22 -3.49 1.72 -4.50
N THR A 23 -3.92 2.78 -3.83
CA THR A 23 -4.30 4.07 -4.47
C THR A 23 -3.14 5.04 -4.68
N GLY A 24 -1.91 4.61 -4.41
CA GLY A 24 -0.68 5.39 -4.57
C GLY A 24 -0.01 5.73 -3.24
N THR A 25 1.12 6.43 -3.34
CA THR A 25 1.93 6.87 -2.20
C THR A 25 2.25 8.35 -2.36
N PRO A 26 2.19 9.16 -1.30
CA PRO A 26 2.60 10.55 -1.37
C PRO A 26 4.10 10.70 -1.64
N ALA A 27 4.55 11.94 -1.80
CA ALA A 27 5.98 12.25 -1.88
C ALA A 27 6.72 11.83 -0.60
N GLY A 28 8.03 11.60 -0.73
CA GLY A 28 8.89 11.17 0.39
C GLY A 28 9.30 9.69 0.36
N VAL A 29 9.10 9.01 -0.76
CA VAL A 29 9.61 7.64 -0.96
C VAL A 29 11.14 7.62 -1.00
N GLY A 30 11.74 6.55 -0.49
CA GLY A 30 13.18 6.33 -0.46
C GLY A 30 13.52 4.84 -0.32
N PRO A 31 14.78 4.45 -0.56
CA PRO A 31 15.22 3.07 -0.45
C PRO A 31 15.21 2.60 1.02
N VAL A 32 15.06 1.28 1.20
CA VAL A 32 15.15 0.59 2.49
C VAL A 32 16.18 -0.53 2.38
N VAL A 33 16.81 -0.88 3.49
CA VAL A 33 17.87 -1.90 3.56
C VAL A 33 17.57 -2.96 4.63
N PRO A 34 18.18 -4.16 4.55
CA PRO A 34 18.04 -5.17 5.60
C PRO A 34 18.36 -4.62 7.00
N GLY A 35 17.52 -4.96 7.96
CA GLY A 35 17.58 -4.45 9.34
C GLY A 35 16.74 -3.20 9.61
N ASP A 36 16.25 -2.51 8.58
CA ASP A 36 15.37 -1.34 8.77
C ASP A 36 14.06 -1.74 9.47
N LYS A 37 13.62 -0.90 10.41
CA LYS A 37 12.33 -1.01 11.08
C LYS A 37 11.40 0.07 10.56
N ILE A 38 10.30 -0.34 9.95
CA ILE A 38 9.34 0.56 9.32
C ILE A 38 8.02 0.49 10.09
N THR A 39 7.52 1.66 10.47
CA THR A 39 6.17 1.83 11.00
C THR A 39 5.32 2.62 10.02
N GLY A 40 4.05 2.28 9.94
CA GLY A 40 3.06 2.96 9.10
C GLY A 40 1.69 2.92 9.74
N GLY A 41 0.83 3.87 9.42
CA GLY A 41 -0.48 3.92 10.04
C GLY A 41 -1.42 4.96 9.43
N ILE A 42 -2.68 4.85 9.82
CA ILE A 42 -3.74 5.81 9.57
C ILE A 42 -4.18 6.32 10.95
N GLU A 43 -4.39 7.64 11.08
CA GLU A 43 -4.84 8.23 12.33
C GLU A 43 -6.12 7.56 12.84
N GLY A 44 -6.13 7.17 14.11
CA GLY A 44 -7.25 6.47 14.75
C GLY A 44 -7.27 4.95 14.54
N LEU A 45 -6.35 4.39 13.77
CA LEU A 45 -6.16 2.93 13.63
C LEU A 45 -4.86 2.47 14.30
N GLU A 46 -4.80 1.18 14.64
CA GLU A 46 -3.55 0.59 15.12
C GLU A 46 -2.47 0.62 14.02
N PRO A 47 -1.24 1.04 14.35
CA PRO A 47 -0.16 1.10 13.39
C PRO A 47 0.36 -0.29 13.04
N ILE A 48 0.90 -0.42 11.84
CA ILE A 48 1.68 -1.57 11.43
C ILE A 48 3.16 -1.34 11.72
N SER A 49 3.88 -2.42 12.02
CA SER A 49 5.33 -2.44 12.19
C SER A 49 5.90 -3.64 11.46
N LEU A 50 6.97 -3.41 10.69
CA LEU A 50 7.67 -4.47 9.96
C LEU A 50 9.18 -4.24 10.04
N THR A 51 9.95 -5.33 9.95
CA THR A 51 11.42 -5.30 9.89
C THR A 51 11.85 -5.90 8.56
N ILE A 52 12.70 -5.19 7.82
CA ILE A 52 13.20 -5.65 6.51
C ILE A 52 14.24 -6.74 6.75
N SER A 53 14.03 -7.91 6.15
CA SER A 53 14.98 -9.03 6.17
C SER A 53 15.99 -8.92 5.03
N GLU A 54 17.00 -9.80 5.06
CA GLU A 54 17.83 -10.06 3.89
C GLU A 54 16.97 -10.49 2.69
N ALA A 55 17.43 -10.18 1.48
CA ALA A 55 16.81 -10.67 0.25
C ALA A 55 17.11 -12.17 0.08
N GLU A 56 16.10 -12.92 -0.37
CA GLU A 56 16.26 -14.34 -0.74
C GLU A 56 16.88 -14.50 -2.13
#